data_AF-A0A2E4WRJ4-F1
#
_entry.id   AF-A0A2E4WRJ4-F1
#
_cell.length_a   1.000
_cell.length_b   1.000
_cell.length_c   1.000
_cell.angle_alpha   90.00
_cell.angle_beta   90.00
_cell.angle_gamma   90.00
#
_symmetry.space_group_name_H-M   'P 1'
#
loop_
_entity.id
_entity.type
_entity.pdbx_description
1 polymer ?
#
loop_
_entity_poly.entity_id
_entity_poly.type
_entity_poly.pdbx_seq_one_letter_code
_entity_poly.pdbx_strand_id
1 'polypeptide(L)'
;MGPRDQATSDALGGETYYVSRNELNFPLGLPEDLGVMGLLFADIGTVYNTAASSPDVKDEDSLRASAGVGLTWLSPFGPVKFYLSKALLKENYDKKEIFRFSFGTTY
;
A
#
# COMPACT_ATOMS: atom_id res chain seq x y z
N MET A 1 -1.46 4.30 -6.38
CA MET A 1 -0.57 4.86 -7.42
C MET A 1 -1.19 4.65 -8.78
N GLY A 2 -0.81 5.45 -9.78
CA GLY A 2 -1.10 5.19 -11.18
C GLY A 2 -1.99 6.22 -11.88
N PRO A 3 -2.30 5.98 -13.17
CA PRO A 3 -3.03 6.91 -14.01
C PRO A 3 -4.44 7.13 -13.50
N ARG A 4 -4.88 8.39 -13.52
CA ARG A 4 -6.19 8.79 -13.03
C ARG A 4 -6.87 9.78 -13.97
N ASP A 5 -8.19 9.68 -14.00
CA ASP A 5 -9.05 10.72 -14.58
C ASP A 5 -9.23 11.83 -13.53
N GLN A 6 -8.85 13.07 -13.86
CA GLN A 6 -9.00 14.20 -12.94
C GLN A 6 -10.44 14.68 -12.80
N ALA A 7 -11.31 14.43 -13.78
CA ALA A 7 -12.72 14.83 -13.74
C ALA A 7 -13.53 13.94 -12.77
N THR A 8 -13.26 12.62 -12.76
CA THR A 8 -13.99 11.67 -11.91
C THR A 8 -13.20 11.18 -10.70
N SER A 9 -11.88 11.42 -10.65
CA SER A 9 -10.95 10.84 -9.67
C SER A 9 -10.86 9.31 -9.69
N ASP A 10 -11.22 8.69 -10.82
CA ASP A 10 -11.15 7.25 -11.02
C ASP A 10 -9.73 6.80 -11.32
N ALA A 11 -9.41 5.58 -10.87
CA ALA A 11 -8.15 4.93 -11.23
C ALA A 11 -8.36 4.22 -12.57
N LEU A 12 -7.52 4.53 -13.55
CA LEU A 12 -7.62 3.98 -14.91
C LEU A 12 -6.76 2.73 -15.10
N GLY A 13 -5.84 2.49 -14.16
CA GLY A 13 -4.83 1.44 -14.29
C GLY A 13 -3.78 1.79 -15.35
N GLY A 14 -2.81 0.90 -15.50
CA GLY A 14 -1.74 1.02 -16.49
C GLY A 14 -1.23 -0.37 -16.85
N GLU A 15 -0.66 -0.50 -18.04
CA GLU A 15 -0.13 -1.76 -18.55
C GLU A 15 1.25 -2.08 -17.96
N THR A 16 1.98 -1.06 -17.51
CA THR A 16 3.30 -1.22 -16.91
C THR A 16 3.27 -0.82 -15.44
N TYR A 17 3.84 -1.67 -14.60
CA TYR A 17 3.96 -1.41 -13.17
C TYR A 17 5.31 -1.88 -12.62
N TYR A 18 5.77 -1.17 -11.61
CA TYR A 18 6.87 -1.58 -10.76
C TYR A 18 6.46 -1.37 -9.31
N VAL A 19 6.56 -2.41 -8.49
CA VAL A 19 6.22 -2.34 -7.06
C VAL A 19 7.27 -3.11 -6.27
N SER A 20 7.82 -2.49 -5.25
CA SER A 20 8.65 -3.12 -4.23
C SER A 20 8.00 -2.90 -2.87
N ARG A 21 7.80 -4.00 -2.14
CA ARG A 21 7.22 -4.02 -0.80
C ARG A 21 8.17 -4.75 0.13
N ASN A 22 8.59 -4.06 1.17
CA ASN A 22 9.54 -4.58 2.15
C ASN A 22 8.87 -4.56 3.52
N GLU A 23 8.88 -5.71 4.19
CA GLU A 23 8.27 -5.89 5.51
C GLU A 23 9.27 -6.53 6.46
N LEU A 24 9.33 -6.01 7.69
CA LEU A 24 10.16 -6.53 8.77
C LEU A 24 9.27 -6.77 10.00
N ASN A 25 9.16 -8.03 10.42
CA ASN A 25 8.49 -8.39 11.66
C ASN A 25 9.51 -8.47 12.79
N PHE A 26 9.15 -7.99 13.98
CA PHE A 26 10.01 -8.01 15.15
C PHE A 26 9.20 -8.31 16.42
N PRO A 27 9.81 -8.95 17.43
CA PRO A 27 9.13 -9.26 18.67
C PRO A 27 8.84 -7.97 19.46
N LEU A 28 7.68 -7.93 20.13
CA LEU A 28 7.29 -6.80 21.00
C LEU A 28 7.57 -7.06 22.48
N GLY A 29 8.19 -8.20 22.82
CA GLY A 29 8.37 -8.63 24.21
C GLY A 29 7.08 -9.13 24.88
N LEU A 30 6.05 -9.41 24.10
CA LEU A 30 4.81 -10.03 24.56
C LEU A 30 4.96 -11.56 24.64
N PRO A 31 4.16 -12.25 25.48
CA PRO A 31 4.12 -13.72 25.48
C PRO A 31 3.84 -14.28 24.08
N GLU A 32 4.60 -15.29 23.69
CA GLU A 32 4.52 -15.90 22.35
C GLU A 32 3.12 -16.47 22.07
N ASP A 33 2.41 -16.92 23.10
CA ASP A 33 1.04 -17.44 23.02
C ASP A 33 0.02 -16.43 22.48
N LEU A 34 0.32 -15.12 22.55
CA LEU A 34 -0.55 -14.09 21.96
C LEU A 34 -0.41 -14.03 20.44
N GLY A 35 0.69 -14.53 19.87
CA GLY A 35 0.93 -14.51 18.43
C GLY A 35 1.02 -13.09 17.83
N VAL A 36 1.39 -12.09 18.64
CA VAL A 36 1.46 -10.68 18.21
C VAL A 36 2.91 -10.24 17.99
N MET A 37 3.20 -9.70 16.81
CA MET A 37 4.48 -9.13 16.42
C MET A 37 4.33 -7.69 15.95
N GLY A 38 5.38 -6.90 16.13
CA GLY A 38 5.51 -5.60 15.51
C GLY A 38 5.88 -5.74 14.03
N LEU A 39 5.44 -4.79 13.22
CA LEU A 39 5.70 -4.76 11.79
C LEU A 39 6.23 -3.37 11.40
N LEU A 40 7.34 -3.33 10.69
CA LEU A 40 7.79 -2.16 9.91
C LEU A 40 7.60 -2.47 8.43
N PHE A 41 7.19 -1.48 7.65
CA PHE A 41 7.10 -1.65 6.21
C PHE A 41 7.51 -0.41 5.45
N ALA A 42 7.98 -0.63 4.23
CA ALA A 42 8.26 0.39 3.24
C ALA A 42 7.87 -0.11 1.85
N ASP A 43 7.02 0.66 1.18
CA ASP A 43 6.52 0.37 -0.15
C ASP A 43 6.99 1.48 -1.11
N ILE A 44 7.38 1.11 -2.32
CA ILE A 44 7.63 2.03 -3.42
C ILE A 44 7.08 1.43 -4.70
N GLY A 45 6.46 2.26 -5.53
CA GLY A 45 6.01 1.79 -6.83
C GLY A 45 5.42 2.87 -7.72
N THR A 46 5.27 2.50 -8.98
CA THR A 46 4.62 3.29 -10.03
C THR A 46 3.78 2.38 -10.91
N VAL A 47 2.76 2.95 -11.52
CA VAL A 47 1.92 2.33 -12.54
C VAL A 47 1.74 3.41 -13.60
N TYR A 48 1.96 3.08 -14.86
CA TYR A 48 1.88 4.03 -15.97
C TYR A 48 1.54 3.30 -17.28
N ASN A 49 1.43 4.04 -18.38
CA ASN A 49 1.04 3.54 -19.70
C ASN A 49 -0.41 3.01 -19.69
N THR A 50 -1.35 3.94 -19.54
CA THR A 50 -2.78 3.67 -19.62
C THR A 50 -3.28 3.71 -21.07
N ALA A 51 -4.21 2.83 -21.43
CA ALA A 51 -4.87 2.86 -22.74
C ALA A 51 -5.93 3.97 -22.86
N ALA A 52 -6.27 4.65 -21.75
CA ALA A 52 -7.23 5.73 -21.73
C ALA A 52 -6.61 7.04 -22.27
N SER A 53 -7.22 7.63 -23.30
CA SER A 53 -6.77 8.89 -23.88
C SER A 53 -7.88 9.94 -23.80
N SER A 54 -7.76 10.85 -22.84
CA SER A 54 -8.62 12.04 -22.67
C SER A 54 -7.79 13.19 -22.07
N PRO A 55 -8.11 14.48 -22.33
CA PRO A 55 -7.36 15.61 -21.79
C PRO A 55 -7.26 15.64 -20.25
N ASP A 56 -8.25 15.05 -19.56
CA ASP A 56 -8.30 14.98 -18.10
C ASP A 56 -7.54 13.79 -17.52
N VAL A 57 -6.95 12.94 -18.37
CA VAL A 57 -6.16 11.78 -17.94
C VAL A 57 -4.75 12.23 -17.58
N LYS A 58 -4.35 11.95 -16.35
CA LYS A 58 -2.97 12.10 -15.88
C LYS A 58 -2.31 10.73 -15.79
N ASP A 59 -1.52 10.41 -16.81
CA ASP A 59 -0.61 9.29 -16.85
C ASP A 59 0.83 9.81 -16.75
N GLU A 60 1.41 9.67 -15.57
CA GLU A 60 2.78 10.07 -15.28
C GLU A 60 3.49 8.85 -14.69
N ASP A 61 4.75 8.65 -15.06
CA ASP A 61 5.63 7.60 -14.52
C ASP A 61 6.10 7.89 -13.09
N SER A 62 5.40 8.77 -12.37
CA SER A 62 5.75 9.26 -11.03
C SER A 62 5.77 8.14 -9.99
N LEU A 63 6.95 8.01 -9.37
CA LEU A 63 7.18 7.10 -8.25
C LEU A 63 6.43 7.57 -7.01
N ARG A 64 5.74 6.63 -6.37
CA ARG A 64 5.07 6.84 -5.09
C ARG A 64 5.67 5.92 -4.05
N ALA A 65 5.79 6.42 -2.84
CA ALA A 65 6.43 5.70 -1.75
C ALA A 65 5.69 5.94 -0.44
N SER A 66 5.60 4.91 0.39
CA SER A 66 5.04 4.98 1.73
C SER A 66 5.88 4.15 2.69
N ALA A 67 5.85 4.53 3.96
CA ALA A 67 6.44 3.73 5.02
C ALA A 67 5.57 3.83 6.26
N GLY A 68 5.70 2.85 7.14
CA GLY A 68 4.88 2.83 8.34
C GLY A 68 5.20 1.69 9.30
N VAL A 69 4.35 1.63 10.31
CA VAL A 69 4.39 0.65 11.39
C VAL A 69 3.10 -0.16 11.37
N GLY A 70 3.11 -1.31 12.03
CA GLY A 70 1.96 -2.17 12.11
C GLY A 70 2.07 -3.23 13.18
N LEU A 71 1.04 -4.05 13.24
CA LEU A 71 0.97 -5.23 14.09
C LEU A 71 0.57 -6.43 13.22
N THR A 72 1.27 -7.53 13.38
CA THR A 72 0.89 -8.84 12.86
C THR A 72 0.34 -9.65 14.01
N TRP A 73 -0.87 -10.21 13.87
CA TRP A 73 -1.50 -11.05 14.88
C TRP A 73 -1.93 -12.37 14.24
N LEU A 74 -1.38 -13.48 14.73
CA LEU A 74 -1.85 -14.81 14.40
C LEU A 74 -3.06 -15.15 15.29
N SER A 75 -4.24 -14.71 14.85
CA SER A 75 -5.48 -14.98 15.59
C SER A 75 -5.91 -16.45 15.45
N PRO A 76 -6.81 -16.95 16.33
CA PRO A 76 -7.38 -18.30 16.19
C PRO A 76 -8.10 -18.55 14.86
N PHE A 77 -8.47 -17.48 14.14
CA PHE A 77 -9.19 -17.53 12.87
C PHE A 77 -8.30 -17.23 11.66
N GLY A 78 -6.98 -17.06 11.87
CA GLY A 78 -5.98 -16.83 10.84
C GLY A 78 -5.16 -15.55 11.03
N PRO A 79 -4.19 -15.29 10.11
CA PRO A 79 -3.32 -14.13 10.19
C PRO A 79 -4.08 -12.82 9.94
N VAL A 80 -3.80 -11.85 10.80
CA VAL A 80 -4.34 -10.49 10.74
C VAL A 80 -3.17 -9.51 10.73
N LYS A 81 -3.23 -8.50 9.86
CA LYS A 81 -2.23 -7.42 9.83
C LYS A 81 -2.91 -6.06 9.87
N PHE A 82 -2.45 -5.23 10.79
CA PHE A 82 -2.84 -3.83 10.94
C PHE A 82 -1.67 -2.96 10.51
N TYR A 83 -1.93 -1.95 9.67
CA TYR A 83 -0.91 -1.03 9.19
C TYR A 83 -1.33 0.40 9.47
N LEU A 84 -0.37 1.20 9.91
CA LEU A 84 -0.43 2.66 9.98
C LEU A 84 0.63 3.22 9.05
N SER A 85 0.20 3.86 7.97
CA SER A 85 1.05 4.30 6.87
C SER A 85 1.20 5.83 6.84
N LYS A 86 2.35 6.28 6.36
CA LYS A 86 2.59 7.66 5.93
C LYS A 86 3.11 7.66 4.50
N ALA A 87 2.45 8.43 3.64
CA ALA A 87 2.93 8.69 2.28
C ALA A 87 4.19 9.56 2.34
N LEU A 88 5.30 9.05 1.80
CA LEU A 88 6.60 9.72 1.69
C LEU A 88 6.72 10.47 0.36
N LEU A 89 6.33 9.80 -0.74
CA LEU A 89 6.23 10.37 -2.09
C LEU A 89 4.80 10.17 -2.61
N LYS A 90 4.17 11.24 -3.07
CA LYS A 90 2.77 11.28 -3.49
C LYS A 90 2.55 12.39 -4.49
N GLU A 91 1.54 12.22 -5.32
CA GLU A 91 1.01 13.28 -6.17
C GLU A 91 -0.19 14.00 -5.53
N ASN A 92 -0.49 15.21 -6.01
CA ASN A 92 -1.59 16.02 -5.48
C ASN A 92 -2.97 15.37 -5.68
N TYR A 93 -3.10 14.54 -6.70
CA TYR A 93 -4.31 13.82 -7.05
C TYR A 93 -4.37 12.40 -6.45
N ASP A 94 -3.41 12.02 -5.59
CA ASP A 94 -3.41 10.72 -4.93
C ASP A 94 -4.35 10.68 -3.71
N LYS A 95 -5.16 9.61 -3.64
CA LYS A 95 -5.95 9.26 -2.45
C LYS A 95 -5.03 8.60 -1.42
N LYS A 96 -4.99 9.15 -0.19
CA LYS A 96 -4.15 8.63 0.91
C LYS A 96 -4.93 7.65 1.78
N GLU A 97 -4.30 6.55 2.15
CA GLU A 97 -4.84 5.57 3.08
C GLU A 97 -3.91 5.42 4.28
N ILE A 98 -4.32 5.94 5.43
CA ILE A 98 -3.48 6.01 6.64
C ILE A 98 -3.58 4.69 7.44
N PHE A 99 -4.73 4.03 7.41
CA PHE A 99 -4.97 2.79 8.13
C PHE A 99 -5.42 1.70 7.16
N ARG A 100 -4.75 0.53 7.22
CA ARG A 100 -5.11 -0.65 6.44
C ARG A 100 -5.26 -1.85 7.33
N PHE A 101 -6.32 -2.61 7.10
CA PHE A 101 -6.58 -3.90 7.73
C PHE A 101 -6.52 -5.00 6.66
N SER A 102 -5.82 -6.09 6.95
CA SER A 102 -5.73 -7.25 6.08
C SER A 102 -6.00 -8.51 6.91
N PHE A 103 -6.92 -9.33 6.41
CA PHE A 103 -7.32 -10.60 7.00
C PHE A 103 -7.23 -11.69 5.95
N GLY A 104 -6.59 -12.81 6.30
CA GLY A 104 -6.46 -13.98 5.44
C GLY A 104 -5.09 -14.13 4.79
N THR A 105 -4.92 -15.23 4.05
CA THR A 105 -3.71 -15.55 3.31
C THR A 105 -3.85 -15.04 1.88
N THR A 106 -3.36 -13.83 1.60
CA THR A 106 -3.12 -13.42 0.21
C THR A 106 -1.81 -14.08 -0.21
N TYR A 107 -1.89 -15.10 -1.07
CA TYR A 107 -0.75 -15.65 -1.80
C TYR A 107 -0.44 -14.78 -3.02
#